data_AF-A0A969FTD2-F1
#
_entry.id   AF-A0A969FTD2-F1
#
_cell.length_a   1.000
_cell.length_b   1.000
_cell.length_c   1.000
_cell.angle_alpha   90.00
_cell.angle_beta   90.00
_cell.angle_gamma   90.00
#
_symmetry.space_group_name_H-M   'P 1'
#
loop_
_entity.id
_entity.type
_entity.pdbx_description
1 polymer ?
#
loop_
_entity_poly.entity_id
_entity_poly.type
_entity_poly.pdbx_seq_one_letter_code
_entity_poly.pdbx_strand_id
1 'polypeptide(L)'
;MSEPMTRPDSHHSHHWEAMTPREVLATLVYELYTPVSSLSSDLTRLTSEEDPLTEEEYEVLFEQMQESVRQLSKTIVNLRRYMQKEA
;
A
#
# COMPACT_ATOMS: atom_id res chain seq x y z
N MET A 1 -29.31 27.75 -13.77
CA MET A 1 -27.83 27.80 -13.77
C MET A 1 -27.39 26.85 -12.67
N SER A 2 -26.79 25.72 -13.02
CA SER A 2 -26.34 24.72 -12.03
C SER A 2 -24.88 25.01 -11.71
N GLU A 3 -24.60 25.38 -10.46
CA GLU A 3 -23.23 25.49 -9.95
C GLU A 3 -22.57 24.10 -9.91
N PRO A 4 -21.29 23.96 -10.30
CA PRO A 4 -20.58 22.71 -10.13
C PRO A 4 -20.24 22.56 -8.64
N MET A 5 -20.81 21.55 -7.99
CA MET A 5 -20.31 21.07 -6.69
C MET A 5 -18.87 20.62 -6.90
N THR A 6 -17.93 21.43 -6.43
CA THR A 6 -16.54 21.04 -6.20
C THR A 6 -16.57 19.76 -5.36
N ARG A 7 -16.06 18.65 -5.92
CA ARG A 7 -15.70 17.48 -5.13
C ARG A 7 -14.85 17.98 -3.97
N PRO A 8 -15.10 17.58 -2.72
CA PRO A 8 -14.11 17.79 -1.69
C PRO A 8 -12.89 16.99 -2.14
N ASP A 9 -11.86 17.70 -2.61
CA ASP A 9 -10.50 17.18 -2.63
C ASP A 9 -10.25 16.73 -1.20
N SER A 10 -10.36 15.43 -0.99
CA SER A 10 -10.04 14.79 0.26
C SER A 10 -8.52 14.90 0.40
N HIS A 11 -8.08 16.08 0.83
CA HIS A 11 -6.83 16.34 1.53
C HIS A 11 -6.88 15.52 2.83
N HIS A 12 -6.85 14.20 2.71
CA HIS A 12 -6.42 13.35 3.80
C HIS A 12 -4.95 13.68 3.99
N SER A 13 -4.68 14.70 4.82
CA SER A 13 -3.35 14.93 5.39
C SER A 13 -2.86 13.57 5.86
N HIS A 14 -1.81 13.07 5.21
CA HIS A 14 -1.26 11.79 5.59
C HIS A 14 -0.79 11.91 7.04
N HIS A 15 -1.02 10.89 7.87
CA HIS A 15 -0.73 10.99 9.31
C HIS A 15 0.75 11.27 9.61
N TRP A 16 1.63 11.16 8.60
CA TRP A 16 3.06 11.51 8.65
C TRP A 16 3.32 13.02 8.71
N GLU A 17 2.37 13.87 8.31
CA GLU A 17 2.58 15.33 8.26
C GLU A 17 2.86 15.96 9.64
N ALA A 18 2.45 15.30 10.72
CA ALA A 18 2.71 15.72 12.09
C ALA A 18 3.83 14.91 12.78
N MET A 19 4.48 13.99 12.05
CA MET A 19 5.49 13.09 12.61
C MET A 19 6.91 13.62 12.36
N THR A 20 7.77 13.41 13.35
CA THR A 20 9.22 13.60 13.19
C THR A 20 9.82 12.56 12.25
N PRO A 21 11.00 12.81 11.64
CA PRO A 21 11.64 11.83 10.75
C PRO A 21 11.86 10.46 11.41
N ARG A 22 12.17 10.45 12.71
CA ARG A 22 12.35 9.20 13.47
C ARG A 22 11.05 8.41 13.60
N GLU A 23 9.93 9.09 13.82
CA GLU A 23 8.60 8.46 13.89
C GLU A 23 8.17 7.94 12.52
N VAL A 24 8.40 8.70 11.45
CA VAL A 24 8.13 8.25 10.08
C VAL A 24 8.95 7.01 9.73
N LEU A 25 10.24 6.95 10.09
CA LEU A 25 11.06 5.75 9.86
C LEU A 25 10.54 4.53 10.63
N ALA A 26 10.10 4.70 11.88
CA ALA A 26 9.51 3.60 12.65
C ALA A 26 8.21 3.11 11.98
N THR A 27 7.31 4.02 11.60
CA THR A 27 6.05 3.72 10.90
C THR A 27 6.30 3.04 9.56
N LEU A 28 7.29 3.51 8.80
CA LEU A 28 7.64 2.96 7.49
C LEU A 28 8.03 1.49 7.57
N VAL A 29 8.76 1.06 8.60
CA VAL A 29 9.10 -0.35 8.81
C VAL A 29 7.83 -1.20 8.94
N TYR A 30 6.85 -0.75 9.72
CA TYR A 30 5.59 -1.46 9.90
C TYR A 30 4.74 -1.47 8.62
N GLU A 31 4.58 -0.32 7.97
CA GLU A 31 3.79 -0.20 6.75
C GLU A 31 4.38 -0.98 5.57
N LEU A 32 5.70 -1.15 5.49
CA LEU A 32 6.33 -1.98 4.47
C LEU A 32 6.28 -3.47 4.81
N TYR A 33 6.40 -3.83 6.09
CA TYR A 33 6.48 -5.23 6.50
C TYR A 33 5.26 -6.04 6.04
N THR A 34 4.06 -5.53 6.30
CA THR A 34 2.80 -6.23 5.98
C THR A 34 2.71 -6.59 4.49
N PRO A 35 2.69 -5.64 3.54
CA PRO A 35 2.55 -5.98 2.12
C PRO A 35 3.74 -6.76 1.56
N VAL A 36 4.96 -6.56 2.06
CA VAL A 36 6.13 -7.38 1.64
C VAL A 36 5.98 -8.82 2.10
N SER A 37 5.59 -9.05 3.35
CA SER A 37 5.38 -10.39 3.88
C SER A 37 4.22 -11.11 3.18
N SER A 38 3.13 -10.40 2.90
CA SER A 38 1.98 -10.92 2.13
C SER A 38 2.41 -11.32 0.73
N LEU A 39 3.10 -10.45 -0.02
CA LEU A 39 3.61 -10.80 -1.35
C LEU A 39 4.55 -12.01 -1.33
N SER A 40 5.41 -12.12 -0.32
CA SER A 40 6.30 -13.29 -0.18
C SER A 40 5.51 -14.58 0.04
N SER A 41 4.45 -14.52 0.86
CA SER A 41 3.54 -15.65 1.07
C SER A 41 2.79 -16.00 -0.20
N ASP A 42 2.25 -15.00 -0.89
CA ASP A 42 1.46 -15.18 -2.11
C ASP A 42 2.30 -15.79 -3.22
N LEU A 43 3.54 -15.32 -3.40
CA LEU A 43 4.50 -15.88 -4.34
C LEU A 43 4.85 -17.33 -3.99
N THR A 44 5.05 -17.63 -2.71
CA THR A 44 5.31 -19.00 -2.25
C THR A 44 4.14 -19.92 -2.58
N ARG A 45 2.90 -19.46 -2.35
CA ARG A 45 1.67 -20.19 -2.68
C ARG A 45 1.56 -20.43 -4.19
N LEU A 46 1.89 -19.42 -5.00
CA LEU A 46 1.85 -19.48 -6.47
C LEU A 46 2.86 -20.47 -7.05
N THR A 47 4.04 -20.57 -6.45
CA THR A 47 5.13 -21.43 -6.94
C THR A 47 5.16 -22.82 -6.27
N SER A 48 4.25 -23.08 -5.34
CA SER A 48 4.21 -24.36 -4.64
C SER A 48 3.73 -25.48 -5.56
N GLU A 49 4.55 -26.51 -5.74
CA GLU A 49 4.19 -27.70 -6.52
C GLU A 49 3.37 -28.71 -5.69
N GLU A 50 3.34 -28.56 -4.36
CA GLU A 50 2.71 -29.52 -3.45
C GLU A 50 1.18 -29.40 -3.38
N ASP A 51 0.64 -28.24 -3.77
CA ASP A 51 -0.80 -27.95 -3.71
C ASP A 51 -1.19 -27.04 -4.90
N PRO A 52 -1.58 -27.60 -6.05
CA PRO A 52 -1.88 -26.78 -7.22
C PRO A 52 -3.15 -25.96 -7.01
N LEU A 53 -3.04 -24.66 -7.26
CA LEU A 53 -4.15 -23.70 -7.18
C LEU A 53 -5.24 -24.02 -8.22
N THR A 54 -6.49 -23.95 -7.79
CA THR A 54 -7.65 -23.86 -8.69
C THR A 54 -7.76 -22.47 -9.33
N GLU A 55 -8.54 -22.34 -10.41
CA GLU A 55 -8.74 -21.05 -11.10
C GLU A 55 -9.30 -19.97 -10.16
N GLU A 56 -10.29 -20.32 -9.32
CA GLU A 56 -10.86 -19.40 -8.32
C GLU A 56 -9.82 -18.96 -7.29
N GLU A 57 -8.94 -19.85 -6.84
CA GLU A 57 -7.86 -19.51 -5.91
C GLU A 57 -6.79 -18.63 -6.56
N TYR A 58 -6.50 -18.83 -7.85
CA TYR A 58 -5.61 -17.95 -8.61
C TYR A 58 -6.15 -16.52 -8.69
N GLU A 59 -7.45 -16.35 -8.94
CA GLU A 59 -8.09 -15.02 -8.99
C GLU A 59 -7.96 -14.31 -7.64
N VAL A 60 -8.30 -15.01 -6.54
CA VAL A 60 -8.20 -14.47 -5.18
C VAL A 60 -6.75 -14.10 -4.84
N LEU A 61 -5.80 -14.98 -5.15
CA LEU A 61 -4.38 -14.74 -4.89
C LEU A 61 -3.88 -13.53 -5.68
N PHE A 62 -4.30 -13.39 -6.94
CA PHE A 62 -3.93 -12.26 -7.77
C PHE A 62 -4.49 -10.93 -7.23
N GLU A 63 -5.73 -10.92 -6.74
CA GLU A 63 -6.32 -9.75 -6.07
C GLU A 63 -5.54 -9.36 -4.80
N GLN A 64 -5.13 -10.33 -3.99
CA GLN A 64 -4.30 -10.12 -2.79
C GLN A 64 -2.93 -9.52 -3.14
N MET A 65 -2.27 -10.05 -4.16
CA MET A 65 -1.00 -9.51 -4.65
C MET A 65 -1.16 -8.07 -5.15
N GLN A 66 -2.23 -7.79 -5.92
CA GLN A 66 -2.51 -6.43 -6.39
C GLN A 66 -2.75 -5.46 -5.23
N GLU A 67 -3.48 -5.86 -4.20
CA GLU A 67 -3.72 -5.01 -3.04
C GLU A 67 -2.43 -4.72 -2.29
N SER A 68 -1.56 -5.72 -2.10
CA SER A 68 -0.25 -5.52 -1.49
C SER A 68 0.62 -4.54 -2.30
N VAL A 69 0.61 -4.64 -3.64
CA VAL A 69 1.30 -3.66 -4.52
C VAL A 69 0.70 -2.25 -4.41
N ARG A 70 -0.63 -2.13 -4.31
CA ARG A 70 -1.30 -0.84 -4.10
C ARG A 70 -0.91 -0.21 -2.76
N GLN A 71 -0.81 -1.00 -1.70
CA GLN A 71 -0.36 -0.55 -0.38
C GLN A 71 1.08 -0.01 -0.45
N LEU A 72 2.01 -0.78 -1.03
CA LEU A 72 3.39 -0.33 -1.25
C LEU A 72 3.46 0.98 -2.05
N SER A 73 2.66 1.08 -3.11
CA SER A 73 2.59 2.28 -3.94
C SER A 73 2.11 3.50 -3.16
N LYS A 74 1.09 3.33 -2.31
CA LYS A 74 0.60 4.39 -1.41
C LYS A 74 1.69 4.83 -0.45
N THR A 75 2.34 3.90 0.25
CA THR A 75 3.44 4.18 1.19
C THR A 75 4.58 4.96 0.53
N ILE A 76 4.99 4.58 -0.70
CA ILE A 76 6.02 5.32 -1.46
C ILE A 76 5.57 6.75 -1.80
N VAL A 77 4.33 6.93 -2.25
CA VAL A 77 3.79 8.27 -2.56
C VAL A 77 3.77 9.14 -1.31
N ASN A 78 3.37 8.58 -0.17
CA ASN A 78 3.34 9.30 1.10
C ASN A 78 4.76 9.68 1.57
N LEU A 79 5.74 8.80 1.37
CA LEU A 79 7.14 9.07 1.68
C LEU A 79 7.70 10.21 0.84
N ARG A 80 7.42 10.16 -0.46
CA ARG A 80 7.82 11.23 -1.38
C ARG A 80 7.23 12.58 -0.97
N ARG A 81 5.93 12.61 -0.59
CA ARG A 81 5.27 13.84 -0.13
C ARG A 81 5.86 14.36 1.17
N TYR A 82 6.17 13.48 2.12
CA TYR A 82 6.83 13.85 3.38
C TYR A 82 8.21 14.45 3.11
N MET A 83 9.05 13.80 2.30
CA MET A 83 10.38 14.29 1.93
C MET A 83 10.35 15.65 1.22
N GLN A 84 9.31 15.94 0.43
CA GLN A 84 9.14 17.24 -0.23
C GLN A 84 8.74 18.36 0.74
N LYS A 85 8.15 18.03 1.89
CA LYS A 85 7.77 19.01 2.92
C LYS A 85 8.91 19.33 3.88
N GLU A 86 9.78 18.35 4.16
CA GLU A 86 10.94 18.50 5.05
C GLU A 86 12.18 19.11 4.35
N ALA A 87 12.17 19.22 3.01
CA ALA A 87 13.25 19.81 2.21
C ALA A 87 13.09 21.32 2.04
#